data_AF-A0AAN9B0I9-F1
#
_entry.id   AF-A0AAN9B0I9-F1
#
_cell.length_a   1.000
_cell.length_b   1.000
_cell.length_c   1.000
_cell.angle_alpha   90.00
_cell.angle_beta   90.00
_cell.angle_gamma   90.00
#
_symmetry.space_group_name_H-M   'P 1'
#
loop_
_entity.id
_entity.type
_entity.pdbx_description
1 polymer ?
#
loop_
_entity_poly.entity_id
_entity_poly.type
_entity_poly.pdbx_seq_one_letter_code
_entity_poly.pdbx_strand_id
1 'polypeptide(L)'
;MQNDVNQDAGEQRRQSIQRAIQSLMHACQCKDANCRLHSCQKMKRVVAHTKSCRRKTNGGCPICKQLIALCCYHAKHCNENKCLVPFCQQLKQKLRQRRLQQRLRQAQMLRRRMALMAGNQYEARSNLAKGG
;
A
#
# COMPACT_ATOMS: atom_id res chain seq x y z
N MET A 1 -9.31 36.67 3.54
CA MET A 1 -10.03 35.39 3.72
C MET A 1 -9.48 34.35 2.74
N GLN A 2 -8.24 33.92 2.90
CA GLN A 2 -7.60 32.96 2.00
C GLN A 2 -7.01 31.85 2.88
N ASN A 3 -7.66 30.68 2.99
CA ASN A 3 -7.06 29.42 3.46
C ASN A 3 -7.93 28.14 3.29
N ASP A 4 -9.20 28.21 2.84
CA ASP A 4 -10.10 27.02 2.85
C ASP A 4 -10.09 26.12 1.60
N VAL A 5 -9.55 26.55 0.45
CA VAL A 5 -9.72 25.80 -0.83
C VAL A 5 -8.84 24.54 -0.93
N ASN A 6 -7.75 24.45 -0.15
CA ASN A 6 -6.77 23.36 -0.29
C ASN A 6 -7.05 22.15 0.64
N GLN A 7 -7.78 22.34 1.75
CA GLN A 7 -8.19 21.25 2.64
C GLN A 7 -9.35 20.43 2.04
N ASP A 8 -10.20 21.07 1.24
CA ASP A 8 -11.42 20.51 0.67
C ASP A 8 -11.15 19.47 -0.44
N ALA A 9 -10.22 19.74 -1.36
CA ALA A 9 -9.89 18.81 -2.45
C ALA A 9 -9.30 17.47 -1.98
N GLY A 10 -8.47 17.50 -0.94
CA GLY A 10 -7.89 16.30 -0.34
C GLY A 10 -8.94 15.41 0.34
N GLU A 11 -9.88 16.03 1.05
CA GLU A 11 -10.97 15.36 1.73
C GLU A 11 -11.99 14.78 0.73
N GLN A 12 -12.37 15.55 -0.29
CA GLN A 12 -13.26 15.07 -1.37
C GLN A 12 -12.68 13.84 -2.08
N ARG A 13 -11.37 13.84 -2.33
CA ARG A 13 -10.67 12.68 -2.89
C ARG A 13 -10.73 11.48 -1.94
N ARG A 14 -10.49 11.70 -0.65
CA ARG A 14 -10.56 10.64 0.39
C ARG A 14 -11.96 10.02 0.44
N GLN A 15 -13.00 10.84 0.50
CA GLN A 15 -14.39 10.38 0.50
C GLN A 15 -14.74 9.59 -0.77
N SER A 16 -14.28 10.05 -1.93
CA SER A 16 -14.50 9.35 -3.20
C SER A 16 -13.85 7.97 -3.22
N ILE A 17 -12.64 7.83 -2.66
CA ILE A 17 -11.97 6.54 -2.49
C ILE A 17 -12.76 5.64 -1.53
N GLN A 18 -13.25 6.18 -0.41
CA GLN A 18 -14.06 5.41 0.55
C GLN A 18 -15.35 4.89 -0.09
N ARG A 19 -16.09 5.73 -0.83
CA ARG A 19 -17.29 5.31 -1.58
C ARG A 19 -17.00 4.22 -2.61
N ALA A 20 -15.86 4.31 -3.30
CA ALA A 20 -15.43 3.29 -4.23
C ALA A 20 -15.11 1.95 -3.53
N ILE A 21 -14.50 2.00 -2.34
CA ILE A 21 -14.25 0.81 -1.52
C ILE A 21 -15.55 0.18 -1.03
N GLN A 22 -16.51 0.97 -0.55
CA GLN A 22 -17.82 0.48 -0.14
C GLN A 22 -18.54 -0.23 -1.30
N SER A 23 -18.54 0.39 -2.47
CA SER A 23 -19.11 -0.21 -3.69
C SER A 23 -18.42 -1.52 -4.06
N LEU A 24 -17.09 -1.59 -3.91
CA LEU A 24 -16.31 -2.81 -4.13
C LEU A 24 -16.64 -3.92 -3.13
N MET A 25 -16.69 -3.61 -1.83
CA MET A 25 -17.03 -4.60 -0.80
C MET A 25 -18.43 -5.16 -1.04
N HIS A 26 -19.41 -4.28 -1.31
CA HIS A 26 -20.75 -4.70 -1.66
C HIS A 26 -20.75 -5.62 -2.89
N ALA A 27 -20.08 -5.23 -3.98
CA ALA A 27 -20.04 -6.06 -5.20
C ALA A 27 -19.38 -7.43 -4.98
N CYS A 28 -18.42 -7.54 -4.06
CA CYS A 28 -17.79 -8.81 -3.71
C CYS A 28 -18.69 -9.73 -2.86
N GLN A 29 -19.61 -9.16 -2.09
CA GLN A 29 -20.56 -9.89 -1.23
C GLN A 29 -21.91 -10.14 -1.89
N CYS A 30 -22.31 -9.27 -2.81
CA CYS A 30 -23.62 -9.28 -3.45
C CYS A 30 -23.75 -10.47 -4.41
N LYS A 31 -24.60 -11.44 -4.06
CA LYS A 31 -24.91 -12.61 -4.90
C LYS A 31 -26.00 -12.34 -5.95
N ASP A 32 -26.79 -11.27 -5.77
CA ASP A 32 -27.86 -10.91 -6.70
C ASP A 32 -27.30 -10.47 -8.06
N ALA A 33 -27.54 -11.28 -9.10
CA ALA A 33 -27.13 -10.99 -10.47
C ALA A 33 -27.79 -9.71 -11.02
N ASN A 34 -28.98 -9.37 -10.50
CA ASN A 34 -29.83 -8.26 -10.96
C ASN A 34 -29.86 -7.10 -9.96
N CYS A 35 -28.82 -6.97 -9.13
CA CYS A 35 -28.72 -5.87 -8.18
C CYS A 35 -28.93 -4.51 -8.88
N ARG A 36 -29.90 -3.73 -8.40
CA ARG A 36 -30.32 -2.47 -9.03
C ARG A 36 -29.32 -1.32 -8.86
N LEU A 37 -28.32 -1.50 -8.00
CA LEU A 37 -27.26 -0.50 -7.80
C LEU A 37 -26.28 -0.51 -8.98
N HIS A 38 -26.27 0.57 -9.76
CA HIS A 38 -25.38 0.72 -10.92
C HIS A 38 -23.88 0.56 -10.54
N SER A 39 -23.48 1.09 -9.39
CA SER A 39 -22.11 0.96 -8.86
C SER A 39 -21.72 -0.50 -8.59
N CYS A 40 -22.67 -1.31 -8.09
CA CYS A 40 -22.48 -2.75 -7.88
C CYS A 40 -22.25 -3.46 -9.22
N GLN A 41 -23.14 -3.25 -10.19
CA GLN A 41 -23.03 -3.86 -11.52
C GLN A 41 -21.70 -3.53 -12.21
N LYS A 42 -21.31 -2.25 -12.20
CA LYS A 42 -20.02 -1.79 -12.72
C LYS A 42 -18.85 -2.51 -12.04
N MET A 43 -18.90 -2.58 -10.71
CA MET A 43 -17.79 -3.16 -9.95
C MET A 43 -17.72 -4.69 -10.08
N LYS A 44 -18.85 -5.39 -10.23
CA LYS A 44 -18.89 -6.81 -10.57
C LYS A 44 -18.18 -7.09 -11.90
N ARG A 45 -18.42 -6.27 -12.93
CA ARG A 45 -17.71 -6.37 -14.23
C ARG A 45 -16.20 -6.17 -14.06
N VAL A 46 -15.78 -5.16 -13.30
CA VAL A 46 -14.36 -4.90 -13.01
C VAL A 46 -13.72 -6.09 -12.28
N VAL A 47 -14.38 -6.61 -11.25
CA VAL A 47 -13.89 -7.78 -10.50
C VAL A 47 -13.79 -9.01 -11.41
N ALA A 48 -14.82 -9.30 -12.22
CA ALA A 48 -14.81 -10.40 -13.18
C ALA A 48 -13.66 -10.26 -14.19
N HIS A 49 -13.47 -9.07 -14.76
CA HIS A 49 -12.34 -8.76 -15.63
C HIS A 49 -11.00 -9.06 -14.95
N THR A 50 -10.78 -8.60 -13.72
CA THR A 50 -9.48 -8.80 -13.06
C THR A 50 -9.16 -10.27 -12.78
N LYS A 51 -10.17 -11.14 -12.66
CA LYS A 51 -9.96 -12.59 -12.53
C LYS A 51 -9.37 -13.19 -13.81
N SER A 52 -9.93 -12.87 -14.98
CA SER A 52 -9.52 -13.42 -16.28
C SER A 52 -8.40 -12.63 -16.99
N CYS A 53 -8.13 -11.39 -16.58
CA CYS A 53 -7.17 -10.52 -17.28
C CYS A 53 -5.71 -11.00 -17.08
N ARG A 54 -5.07 -11.45 -18.17
CA ARG A 54 -3.66 -11.90 -18.16
C ARG A 54 -2.65 -10.77 -17.97
N ARG A 55 -3.04 -9.53 -18.26
CA ARG A 55 -2.18 -8.33 -18.20
C ARG A 55 -2.24 -7.57 -16.86
N LYS A 56 -2.77 -8.18 -15.80
CA LYS A 56 -3.16 -7.50 -14.54
C LYS A 56 -2.03 -6.85 -13.75
N THR A 57 -0.85 -7.46 -13.69
CA THR A 57 0.31 -6.99 -12.89
C THR A 57 1.46 -6.45 -13.73
N ASN A 58 1.78 -7.10 -14.85
CA ASN A 58 2.96 -6.77 -15.66
C ASN A 58 2.61 -6.24 -17.06
N GLY A 59 1.34 -6.29 -17.47
CA GLY A 59 0.93 -6.01 -18.87
C GLY A 59 0.21 -4.67 -19.09
N GLY A 60 0.25 -3.75 -18.11
CA GLY A 60 -0.23 -2.38 -18.28
C GLY A 60 -1.76 -2.20 -18.36
N CYS A 61 -2.57 -3.18 -17.94
CA CYS A 61 -4.03 -3.02 -18.00
C CYS A 61 -4.51 -1.88 -17.07
N PRO A 62 -5.13 -0.80 -17.59
CA PRO A 62 -5.51 0.36 -16.77
C PRO A 62 -6.62 0.02 -15.77
N ILE A 63 -7.57 -0.85 -16.13
CA ILE A 63 -8.64 -1.31 -15.24
C ILE A 63 -8.05 -2.06 -14.05
N CYS A 64 -7.17 -3.02 -14.30
CA CYS A 64 -6.50 -3.76 -13.25
C CYS A 64 -5.63 -2.86 -12.38
N LYS A 65 -4.89 -1.92 -12.98
CA LYS A 65 -4.05 -0.96 -12.25
C LYS A 65 -4.87 -0.11 -11.28
N GLN A 66 -6.02 0.40 -11.73
CA GLN A 66 -6.94 1.18 -10.88
C GLN A 66 -7.54 0.32 -9.76
N LEU A 67 -8.02 -0.89 -10.06
CA LEU A 67 -8.57 -1.78 -9.03
C LEU A 67 -7.51 -2.15 -7.99
N ILE A 68 -6.29 -2.52 -8.42
CA ILE A 68 -5.20 -2.90 -7.50
C ILE A 68 -4.81 -1.70 -6.62
N ALA A 69 -4.79 -0.48 -7.16
CA ALA A 69 -4.54 0.72 -6.36
C ALA A 69 -5.62 0.93 -5.29
N LEU A 70 -6.89 0.76 -5.65
CA LEU A 70 -8.02 0.83 -4.70
C LEU A 70 -7.91 -0.26 -3.62
N CYS A 71 -7.65 -1.52 -4.02
CA CYS A 71 -7.44 -2.63 -3.11
C CYS A 71 -6.23 -2.41 -2.19
N CYS A 72 -5.17 -1.74 -2.67
CA CYS A 72 -4.00 -1.40 -1.87
C CYS A 72 -4.36 -0.39 -0.76
N TYR A 73 -5.16 0.62 -1.08
CA TYR A 73 -5.66 1.56 -0.07
C TYR A 73 -6.52 0.84 0.99
N HIS A 74 -7.42 -0.04 0.55
CA HIS A 74 -8.24 -0.87 1.44
C HIS A 74 -7.36 -1.77 2.33
N ALA A 75 -6.40 -2.50 1.76
CA ALA A 75 -5.53 -3.43 2.49
C ALA A 75 -4.70 -2.76 3.60
N LYS A 76 -4.37 -1.47 3.47
CA LYS A 76 -3.66 -0.71 4.52
C LYS A 76 -4.49 -0.52 5.80
N HIS A 77 -5.82 -0.51 5.69
CA HIS A 77 -6.75 -0.21 6.80
C HIS A 77 -7.65 -1.40 7.15
N CYS A 78 -7.66 -2.45 6.33
CA CYS A 78 -8.46 -3.63 6.55
C CYS A 78 -7.82 -4.54 7.61
N ASN A 79 -8.58 -4.89 8.65
CA ASN A 79 -8.16 -5.82 9.70
C ASN A 79 -8.82 -7.21 9.57
N GLU A 80 -9.69 -7.40 8.58
CA GLU A 80 -10.40 -8.66 8.40
C GLU A 80 -9.49 -9.79 7.88
N ASN A 81 -9.53 -10.94 8.55
CA ASN A 81 -8.67 -12.09 8.22
C ASN A 81 -9.13 -12.77 6.93
N LYS A 82 -10.45 -12.97 6.78
CA LYS A 82 -11.10 -13.58 5.60
C LYS A 82 -11.79 -12.52 4.72
N CYS A 83 -11.05 -11.48 4.35
CA CYS A 83 -11.59 -10.41 3.52
C CYS A 83 -11.93 -10.91 2.10
N LEU A 84 -13.15 -10.61 1.63
CA LEU A 84 -13.64 -11.02 0.32
C LEU A 84 -13.17 -10.12 -0.84
N VAL A 85 -12.53 -8.99 -0.52
CA VAL A 85 -12.00 -8.06 -1.54
C VAL A 85 -10.83 -8.71 -2.29
N PRO A 86 -10.85 -8.76 -3.64
CA PRO A 86 -9.76 -9.28 -4.44
C PRO A 86 -8.42 -8.62 -4.09
N PHE A 87 -7.36 -9.42 -4.11
CA PHE A 87 -5.98 -9.01 -3.80
C PHE A 87 -5.73 -8.53 -2.37
N CYS A 88 -6.74 -8.33 -1.52
CA CYS A 88 -6.55 -7.75 -0.19
C CYS A 88 -5.54 -8.55 0.64
N GLN A 89 -5.70 -9.87 0.75
CA GLN A 89 -4.77 -10.74 1.49
C GLN A 89 -3.34 -10.70 0.91
N GLN A 90 -3.20 -10.83 -0.40
CA GLN A 90 -1.89 -10.77 -1.08
C GLN A 90 -1.21 -9.41 -0.88
N LEU A 91 -1.98 -8.32 -0.93
CA LEU A 91 -1.47 -6.97 -0.71
C LEU A 91 -1.09 -6.75 0.75
N LYS A 92 -1.86 -7.23 1.73
CA LYS A 92 -1.48 -7.20 3.15
C LYS A 92 -0.14 -7.88 3.38
N GLN A 93 0.06 -9.08 2.82
CA GLN A 93 1.32 -9.81 2.90
C GLN A 93 2.47 -9.01 2.28
N LYS A 94 2.31 -8.48 1.06
CA LYS A 94 3.31 -7.64 0.41
C LYS A 94 3.62 -6.37 1.20
N LEU A 95 2.62 -5.73 1.80
CA LEU A 95 2.81 -4.55 2.65
C LEU A 95 3.63 -4.90 3.90
N ARG A 96 3.32 -6.02 4.56
CA ARG A 96 4.09 -6.52 5.71
C ARG A 96 5.53 -6.83 5.33
N GLN A 97 5.74 -7.53 4.21
CA GLN A 97 7.07 -7.86 3.69
C GLN A 97 7.89 -6.59 3.39
N ARG A 98 7.28 -5.60 2.74
CA ARG A 98 7.94 -4.30 2.46
C ARG A 98 8.33 -3.57 3.73
N ARG A 99 7.45 -3.50 4.74
CA ARG A 99 7.75 -2.89 6.04
C ARG A 99 8.91 -3.58 6.74
N LEU A 100 8.93 -4.92 6.74
CA LEU A 100 10.03 -5.68 7.31
C LEU A 100 11.35 -5.39 6.57
N GLN A 101 11.34 -5.42 5.24
CA GLN A 101 12.53 -5.15 4.43
C GLN A 101 13.05 -3.71 4.64
N GLN A 102 12.17 -2.73 4.84
CA GLN A 102 12.56 -1.37 5.20
C GLN A 102 13.25 -1.32 6.56
N ARG A 103 12.69 -1.97 7.59
CA ARG A 103 13.29 -2.04 8.93
C ARG A 103 14.67 -2.68 8.90
N LEU A 104 14.82 -3.79 8.18
CA LEU A 104 16.11 -4.47 8.04
C LEU A 104 17.16 -3.59 7.35
N ARG A 105 16.78 -2.90 6.27
CA ARG A 105 17.67 -1.95 5.59
C ARG A 105 18.08 -0.78 6.50
N GLN A 106 17.14 -0.22 7.25
CA GLN A 106 17.45 0.85 8.21
C GLN A 106 18.40 0.38 9.30
N ALA A 107 18.16 -0.80 9.88
CA ALA A 107 19.03 -1.38 10.90
C ALA A 107 20.44 -1.71 10.36
N GLN A 108 20.55 -2.14 9.10
CA GLN A 108 21.86 -2.34 8.45
C GLN A 108 22.60 -1.02 8.25
N MET A 109 21.92 0.04 7.80
CA MET A 109 22.54 1.36 7.65
C MET A 109 23.01 1.92 8.99
N LEU A 110 22.22 1.78 10.06
CA LEU A 110 22.64 2.21 11.40
C LEU A 110 23.86 1.43 11.90
N ARG A 111 23.88 0.11 11.73
CA ARG A 111 25.06 -0.72 12.07
C ARG A 111 26.32 -0.30 11.33
N ARG A 112 26.22 -0.02 10.03
CA ARG A 112 27.35 0.48 9.24
C ARG A 112 27.86 1.83 9.75
N ARG A 113 26.97 2.77 10.09
CA ARG A 113 27.36 4.06 10.67
C ARG A 113 28.08 3.92 12.01
N MET A 114 27.60 3.04 12.89
CA MET A 114 28.26 2.80 14.18
C MET A 114 29.65 2.18 14.02
N ALA A 115 29.83 1.26 13.08
CA ALA A 115 31.13 0.64 12.81
C ALA A 115 32.19 1.67 12.33
N LEU A 116 31.80 2.62 11.48
CA LEU A 116 32.69 3.71 11.03
C LEU A 116 33.11 4.62 12.20
N MET A 117 32.17 4.97 13.08
CA MET A 117 32.46 5.81 14.25
C MET A 117 33.41 5.11 15.24
N ALA A 118 33.23 3.80 15.46
CA ALA A 118 34.12 3.02 16.32
C ALA A 118 35.54 2.88 15.73
N GLY A 119 35.66 2.73 14.41
CA GLY A 119 36.95 2.72 13.71
C GLY A 119 37.72 4.02 13.89
N ASN A 120 37.06 5.17 13.63
CA ASN A 120 37.67 6.48 13.82
C ASN A 120 38.09 6.74 15.28
N GLN A 121 37.31 6.25 16.27
CA GLN A 121 37.67 6.38 17.69
C GLN A 121 38.91 5.54 18.05
N TYR A 122 39.04 4.33 17.49
CA TYR A 122 40.23 3.50 17.67
C TYR A 122 41.47 4.15 17.05
N GLU A 123 41.36 4.64 15.81
CA GLU A 123 42.46 5.35 15.14
C GLU A 123 42.90 6.59 15.91
N ALA A 124 41.95 7.44 16.34
CA ALA A 124 42.24 8.62 17.15
C ALA A 124 42.97 8.28 18.47
N ARG A 125 42.55 7.22 19.17
CA ARG A 125 43.21 6.75 20.39
C ARG A 125 44.61 6.21 20.12
N SER A 126 44.80 5.46 19.04
CA SER A 126 46.10 4.91 18.66
C SER A 126 47.11 5.98 18.23
N ASN A 127 46.65 7.07 17.60
CA ASN A 127 47.49 8.20 17.24
C ASN A 127 47.91 9.02 18.47
N LEU A 128 47.02 9.17 19.46
CA LEU A 128 47.35 9.85 20.72
C LEU A 128 48.40 9.07 21.55
N ALA A 129 48.38 7.74 21.50
CA ALA A 129 49.33 6.88 22.22
C ALA A 129 50.74 6.82 21.61
N LYS A 130 50.91 7.27 20.37
CA LYS A 130 52.21 7.25 19.65
C LYS A 130 52.90 8.62 19.59
N GLY A 131 52.23 9.69 20.00
CA GLY A 131 52.74 11.06 19.93
C GLY A 131 53.29 11.61 21.24
N GLY A 132 53.62 10.75 22.21
CA GLY A 132 54.21 11.12 23.50
C GLY A 132 55.65 10.67 23.63
#